data_AF-A0AAU1JTF3-F1
#
_entry.id   AF-A0AAU1JTF3-F1
#
_cell.length_a   1.000
_cell.length_b   1.000
_cell.length_c   1.000
_cell.angle_alpha   90.00
_cell.angle_beta   90.00
_cell.angle_gamma   90.00
#
_symmetry.space_group_name_H-M   'P 1'
#
loop_
_entity.id
_entity.type
_entity.pdbx_description
1 polymer ?
#
loop_
_entity_poly.entity_id
_entity_poly.type
_entity_poly.pdbx_seq_one_letter_code
_entity_poly.pdbx_strand_id
1 'polypeptide(L)'
;MSEILIKVRGSHSVEVAPERGVVSAEVRFDGPAPEPVMEQLRRGLHGVRTELERLEQEGAIKRLVIQRARTSAERPWHKDGKQLPLVHRATVGLWAEFVDFKALATWVGRAAGNEGLRVDHVSWQLTKESLLKVERDVRQEAVRQAKVRAQDYADALDLGPVAVRSINDVGVSREVTYAAAMDMEMAPAGARKSASGAPDLAFDPDDISVYAEVEAAFTVGAK
;
A
#
# COMPACT_ATOMS: atom_id res chain seq x y z
N MET A 1 47.08 23.39 6.56
CA MET A 1 46.72 21.99 6.21
C MET A 1 45.61 22.03 5.18
N SER A 2 45.62 21.14 4.20
CA SER A 2 44.54 21.06 3.19
C SER A 2 43.27 20.56 3.86
N GLU A 3 42.14 21.23 3.65
CA GLU A 3 40.84 20.71 4.09
C GLU A 3 40.54 19.40 3.34
N ILE A 4 40.27 18.33 4.08
CA ILE A 4 39.86 17.04 3.50
C ILE A 4 38.33 16.97 3.53
N LEU A 5 37.73 16.68 2.38
CA LEU A 5 36.29 16.52 2.22
C LEU A 5 35.93 15.02 2.16
N ILE A 6 35.17 14.55 3.14
CA ILE A 6 34.65 13.18 3.22
C ILE A 6 33.18 13.22 2.81
N LYS A 7 32.81 12.55 1.71
CA LYS A 7 31.42 12.41 1.27
C LYS A 7 30.95 11.00 1.51
N VAL A 8 29.83 10.86 2.20
CA VAL A 8 29.27 9.57 2.58
C VAL A 8 27.76 9.57 2.43
N ARG A 9 27.23 8.37 2.31
CA ARG A 9 25.80 8.11 2.46
C ARG A 9 25.54 7.56 3.86
N GLY A 10 24.41 7.90 4.43
CA GLY A 10 23.86 7.25 5.62
C GLY A 10 22.48 6.70 5.30
N SER A 11 22.16 5.51 5.78
CA SER A 11 20.82 4.92 5.62
C SER A 11 20.39 4.14 6.85
N HIS A 12 19.07 4.07 7.04
CA HIS A 12 18.47 3.28 8.09
C HIS A 12 17.11 2.73 7.64
N SER A 13 16.73 1.57 8.16
CA SER A 13 15.44 0.92 7.90
C SER A 13 14.95 0.31 9.21
N VAL A 14 13.64 0.34 9.41
CA VAL A 14 12.95 -0.38 10.49
C VAL A 14 11.71 -1.07 9.93
N GLU A 15 11.41 -2.23 10.49
CA GLU A 15 10.17 -2.97 10.24
C GLU A 15 9.17 -2.67 11.36
N VAL A 16 7.94 -2.32 10.99
CA VAL A 16 6.89 -1.94 11.95
C VAL A 16 5.60 -2.67 11.63
N ALA A 17 5.04 -3.35 12.65
CA ALA A 17 3.76 -4.01 12.52
C ALA A 17 2.66 -3.01 12.08
N PRO A 18 1.78 -3.41 11.14
CA PRO A 18 0.75 -2.52 10.64
C PRO A 18 -0.33 -2.25 11.68
N GLU A 19 -0.90 -1.05 11.60
CA GLU A 19 -1.92 -0.60 12.54
C GLU A 19 -3.32 -0.60 11.93
N ARG A 20 -3.40 -0.65 10.59
CA ARG A 20 -4.63 -0.60 9.79
C ARG A 20 -4.55 -1.55 8.61
N GLY A 21 -5.68 -2.21 8.33
CA GLY A 21 -5.90 -2.94 7.09
C GLY A 21 -6.94 -2.20 6.25
N VAL A 22 -6.52 -1.62 5.13
CA VAL A 22 -7.43 -0.89 4.23
C VAL A 22 -7.81 -1.79 3.07
N VAL A 23 -9.08 -2.15 3.00
CA VAL A 23 -9.61 -2.96 1.91
C VAL A 23 -10.21 -2.08 0.82
N SER A 24 -9.84 -2.36 -0.42
CA SER A 24 -10.51 -1.87 -1.62
C SER A 24 -11.34 -3.02 -2.19
N ALA A 25 -12.62 -2.75 -2.43
CA ALA A 25 -13.52 -3.70 -3.04
C ALA A 25 -14.52 -2.99 -3.96
N GLU A 26 -15.23 -3.76 -4.77
CA GLU A 26 -16.31 -3.27 -5.59
C GLU A 26 -17.51 -4.21 -5.54
N VAL A 27 -18.71 -3.62 -5.52
CA VAL A 27 -19.93 -4.34 -5.87
C VAL A 27 -20.17 -4.16 -7.35
N ARG A 28 -20.27 -5.24 -8.12
CA ARG A 28 -20.39 -5.20 -9.57
C ARG A 28 -21.34 -6.27 -10.09
N PHE A 29 -22.17 -5.86 -11.05
CA PHE A 29 -23.00 -6.77 -11.83
C PHE A 29 -22.93 -6.40 -13.32
N ASP A 30 -23.15 -7.38 -14.18
CA ASP A 30 -23.31 -7.19 -15.60
C ASP A 30 -24.43 -8.05 -16.19
N GLY A 31 -24.95 -7.63 -17.34
CA GLY A 31 -26.10 -8.28 -17.95
C GLY A 31 -26.54 -7.63 -19.27
N PRO A 32 -27.56 -8.22 -19.93
CA PRO A 32 -27.98 -7.81 -21.27
C PRO A 32 -28.83 -6.53 -21.31
N ALA A 33 -29.31 -6.04 -20.16
CA ALA A 33 -30.15 -4.85 -20.06
C ALA A 33 -29.78 -4.01 -18.82
N PRO A 34 -29.92 -2.68 -18.87
CA PRO A 34 -29.47 -1.81 -17.79
C PRO A 34 -30.34 -1.90 -16.53
N GLU A 35 -31.66 -2.04 -16.65
CA GLU A 35 -32.58 -2.03 -15.49
C GLU A 35 -32.36 -3.22 -14.55
N PRO A 36 -32.30 -4.50 -15.02
CA PRO A 36 -32.03 -5.63 -14.14
C PRO A 36 -30.65 -5.54 -13.46
N VAL A 37 -29.64 -5.05 -14.18
CA VAL A 37 -28.27 -4.88 -13.65
C VAL A 37 -28.26 -3.84 -12.52
N MET A 38 -28.96 -2.72 -12.69
CA MET A 38 -29.08 -1.71 -11.63
C MET A 38 -29.84 -2.22 -10.41
N GLU A 39 -30.89 -3.02 -10.60
CA GLU A 39 -31.64 -3.64 -9.51
C GLU A 39 -30.80 -4.66 -8.72
N GLN A 40 -30.00 -5.48 -9.42
CA GLN A 40 -29.04 -6.38 -8.77
C GLN A 40 -27.97 -5.61 -7.99
N LEU A 41 -27.40 -4.55 -8.59
CA LEU A 41 -26.42 -3.69 -7.93
C LEU A 41 -26.98 -3.06 -6.65
N ARG A 42 -28.22 -2.54 -6.68
CA ARG A 42 -28.87 -1.95 -5.50
C ARG A 42 -29.03 -2.97 -4.37
N ARG A 43 -29.52 -4.17 -4.67
CA ARG A 43 -29.69 -5.23 -3.67
C ARG A 43 -28.36 -5.69 -3.09
N GLY A 44 -27.37 -5.96 -3.95
CA GLY A 44 -26.03 -6.36 -3.53
C GLY A 44 -25.36 -5.29 -2.66
N LEU A 45 -25.42 -4.03 -3.10
CA LEU A 45 -24.85 -2.91 -2.35
C LEU A 45 -25.52 -2.73 -0.98
N HIS A 46 -26.85 -2.89 -0.89
CA HIS A 46 -27.56 -2.73 0.37
C HIS A 46 -27.07 -3.71 1.44
N GLY A 47 -26.88 -4.99 1.07
CA GLY A 47 -26.35 -6.00 1.99
C GLY A 47 -24.93 -5.67 2.45
N VAL A 48 -24.03 -5.38 1.50
CA VAL A 48 -22.62 -5.06 1.80
C VAL A 48 -22.50 -3.78 2.64
N ARG A 49 -23.27 -2.74 2.32
CA ARG A 49 -23.32 -1.49 3.08
C ARG A 49 -23.77 -1.75 4.52
N THR A 50 -24.87 -2.47 4.71
CA THR A 50 -25.41 -2.75 6.05
C THR A 50 -24.39 -3.50 6.93
N GLU A 51 -23.68 -4.46 6.34
CA GLU A 51 -22.63 -5.19 7.04
C GLU A 51 -21.45 -4.31 7.44
N LEU A 52 -20.95 -3.47 6.53
CA LEU A 52 -19.83 -2.56 6.78
C LEU A 52 -20.20 -1.45 7.77
N GLU A 53 -21.41 -0.89 7.69
CA GLU A 53 -21.91 0.10 8.66
C GLU A 53 -22.05 -0.50 10.06
N ARG A 54 -22.47 -1.76 10.18
CA ARG A 54 -22.48 -2.49 11.46
C ARG A 54 -21.06 -2.66 12.02
N LEU A 55 -20.10 -3.06 11.18
CA LEU A 55 -18.69 -3.20 11.59
C LEU A 55 -18.07 -1.85 12.00
N GLU A 56 -18.47 -0.75 11.37
CA GLU A 56 -18.07 0.61 11.77
C GLU A 56 -18.65 0.98 13.14
N GLN A 57 -19.94 0.68 13.38
CA GLN A 57 -20.58 0.92 14.68
C GLN A 57 -19.98 0.08 15.82
N GLU A 58 -19.55 -1.15 15.51
CA GLU A 58 -18.84 -2.04 16.46
C GLU A 58 -17.39 -1.61 16.72
N GLY A 59 -16.90 -0.60 16.00
CA GLY A 59 -15.53 -0.08 16.15
C GLY A 59 -14.47 -0.89 15.40
N ALA A 60 -14.86 -1.89 14.60
CA ALA A 60 -13.93 -2.68 13.79
C ALA A 60 -13.40 -1.89 12.57
N ILE A 61 -14.21 -0.95 12.06
CA ILE A 61 -13.84 -0.04 10.97
C ILE A 61 -13.71 1.38 11.52
N LYS A 62 -12.59 2.04 11.22
CA LYS A 62 -12.37 3.45 11.59
C LYS A 62 -12.96 4.42 10.57
N ARG A 63 -13.00 4.01 9.31
CA ARG A 63 -13.48 4.83 8.21
C ARG A 63 -14.05 3.97 7.08
N LEU A 64 -15.30 4.21 6.73
CA LEU A 64 -15.94 3.65 5.55
C LEU A 64 -16.16 4.71 4.46
N VAL A 65 -15.86 4.35 3.22
CA VAL A 65 -16.15 5.17 2.03
C VAL A 65 -16.84 4.32 0.99
N ILE A 66 -18.02 4.75 0.53
CA ILE A 66 -18.76 4.12 -0.56
C ILE A 66 -18.87 5.13 -1.69
N GLN A 67 -18.38 4.76 -2.88
CA GLN A 67 -18.37 5.64 -4.05
C GLN A 67 -19.76 5.71 -4.71
N ARG A 68 -19.90 6.63 -5.66
CA ARG A 68 -21.09 6.68 -6.52
C ARG A 68 -21.08 5.50 -7.50
N ALA A 69 -22.28 5.03 -7.85
CA ALA A 69 -22.45 4.03 -8.89
C ALA A 69 -21.94 4.56 -10.24
N ARG A 70 -21.22 3.71 -10.95
CA ARG A 70 -20.77 3.91 -12.33
C ARG A 70 -21.43 2.87 -13.22
N THR A 71 -21.88 3.28 -14.39
CA THR A 71 -22.46 2.40 -15.39
C THR A 71 -21.69 2.50 -16.69
N SER A 72 -21.48 1.38 -17.37
CA SER A 72 -20.93 1.33 -18.71
C SER A 72 -21.68 0.32 -19.56
N ALA A 73 -21.53 0.43 -20.88
CA ALA A 73 -22.01 -0.57 -21.82
C ALA A 73 -20.92 -0.82 -22.87
N GLU A 74 -20.57 -2.08 -23.09
CA GLU A 74 -19.54 -2.48 -24.04
C GLU A 74 -20.00 -3.67 -24.88
N ARG A 75 -19.48 -3.80 -26.10
CA ARG A 75 -19.69 -4.96 -26.96
C ARG A 75 -18.40 -5.77 -26.97
N PRO A 76 -18.33 -6.88 -26.21
CA PRO A 76 -17.12 -7.69 -26.17
C PRO A 76 -16.85 -8.34 -27.53
N TRP A 77 -15.60 -8.72 -27.77
CA TRP A 77 -15.21 -9.47 -28.97
C TRP A 77 -15.10 -10.97 -28.65
N HIS A 78 -15.63 -11.80 -29.53
CA HIS A 78 -15.36 -13.23 -29.53
C HIS A 78 -13.92 -13.49 -30.02
N LYS A 79 -13.33 -14.63 -29.63
CA LYS A 79 -11.98 -15.03 -30.06
C LYS A 79 -11.83 -15.11 -31.59
N ASP A 80 -12.92 -15.34 -32.31
CA ASP A 80 -12.97 -15.43 -33.78
C ASP A 80 -13.23 -14.07 -34.46
N GLY A 81 -13.10 -12.95 -33.74
CA GLY A 81 -13.30 -11.59 -34.29
C GLY A 81 -14.76 -11.17 -34.49
N LYS A 82 -15.73 -11.96 -34.03
CA LYS A 82 -17.16 -11.59 -34.05
C LYS A 82 -17.50 -10.69 -32.86
N GLN A 83 -18.25 -9.62 -33.09
CA GLN A 83 -18.74 -8.75 -32.03
C GLN A 83 -19.92 -9.41 -31.29
N LEU A 84 -19.84 -9.49 -29.96
CA LEU A 84 -20.87 -10.06 -29.08
C LEU A 84 -21.98 -9.03 -28.78
N PRO A 85 -23.13 -9.47 -28.23
CA PRO A 85 -24.18 -8.58 -27.76
C PRO A 85 -23.67 -7.52 -26.78
N LEU A 86 -24.40 -6.40 -26.70
CA LEU A 86 -24.09 -5.32 -25.76
C LEU A 86 -24.25 -5.84 -24.32
N VAL A 87 -23.23 -5.60 -23.50
CA VAL A 87 -23.22 -5.94 -22.07
C VAL A 87 -23.24 -4.65 -21.28
N HIS A 88 -24.25 -4.51 -20.42
CA HIS A 88 -24.37 -3.41 -19.47
C HIS A 88 -23.68 -3.82 -18.17
N ARG A 89 -22.90 -2.92 -17.59
CA ARG A 89 -22.19 -3.11 -16.33
C ARG A 89 -22.54 -1.98 -15.38
N ALA A 90 -22.74 -2.32 -14.12
CA ALA A 90 -22.87 -1.34 -13.05
C ALA A 90 -21.96 -1.72 -11.88
N THR A 91 -21.24 -0.73 -11.35
CA THR A 91 -20.20 -0.93 -10.33
C THR A 91 -20.27 0.16 -9.28
N VAL A 92 -20.05 -0.21 -8.01
CA VAL A 92 -19.85 0.71 -6.88
C VAL A 92 -18.58 0.30 -6.16
N GLY A 93 -17.57 1.18 -6.17
CA GLY A 93 -16.36 0.98 -5.39
C GLY A 93 -16.59 1.29 -3.90
N LEU A 94 -15.91 0.57 -3.03
CA LEU A 94 -15.92 0.79 -1.58
C LEU A 94 -14.52 0.64 -1.01
N TRP A 95 -14.26 1.41 0.05
CA TRP A 95 -13.01 1.42 0.78
C TRP A 95 -13.32 1.41 2.28
N ALA A 96 -12.70 0.51 3.04
CA ALA A 96 -12.88 0.44 4.48
C ALA A 96 -11.54 0.27 5.20
N GLU A 97 -11.29 1.13 6.18
CA GLU A 97 -10.10 1.09 7.05
C GLU A 97 -10.44 0.29 8.32
N PHE A 98 -9.97 -0.95 8.38
CA PHE A 98 -10.13 -1.82 9.54
C PHE A 98 -9.04 -1.60 10.58
N VAL A 99 -9.45 -1.59 11.85
CA VAL A 99 -8.56 -1.62 13.02
C VAL A 99 -8.58 -2.98 13.70
N ASP A 100 -9.62 -3.78 13.44
CA ASP A 100 -9.73 -5.18 13.87
C ASP A 100 -9.44 -6.10 12.68
N PHE A 101 -8.25 -6.72 12.69
CA PHE A 101 -7.80 -7.57 11.60
C PHE A 101 -8.56 -8.89 11.54
N LYS A 102 -9.12 -9.37 12.65
CA LYS A 102 -9.98 -10.55 12.66
C LYS A 102 -11.32 -10.26 11.99
N ALA A 103 -11.89 -9.09 12.26
CA ALA A 103 -13.10 -8.63 11.59
C ALA A 103 -12.87 -8.45 10.07
N LEU A 104 -11.72 -7.88 9.68
CA LEU A 104 -11.31 -7.79 8.27
C LEU A 104 -11.24 -9.17 7.62
N ALA A 105 -10.57 -10.11 8.27
CA ALA A 105 -10.39 -11.46 7.74
C ALA A 105 -11.71 -12.23 7.59
N THR A 106 -12.59 -12.10 8.58
CA THR A 106 -13.96 -12.63 8.51
C THR A 106 -14.74 -12.01 7.35
N TRP A 107 -14.66 -10.69 7.17
CA TRP A 107 -15.37 -9.98 6.09
C TRP A 107 -14.87 -10.39 4.70
N VAL A 108 -13.55 -10.45 4.49
CA VAL A 108 -12.94 -10.91 3.24
C VAL A 108 -13.30 -12.37 2.95
N GLY A 109 -13.29 -13.25 3.98
CA GLY A 109 -13.70 -14.64 3.84
C GLY A 109 -15.16 -14.78 3.39
N ARG A 110 -16.06 -13.93 3.90
CA ARG A 110 -17.48 -13.89 3.46
C ARG A 110 -17.63 -13.34 2.04
N ALA A 111 -16.81 -12.37 1.65
CA ALA A 111 -16.87 -11.77 0.31
C ALA A 111 -16.68 -12.81 -0.80
N ALA A 112 -15.86 -13.84 -0.58
CA ALA A 112 -15.63 -14.92 -1.55
C ALA A 112 -16.91 -15.70 -1.94
N GLY A 113 -17.93 -15.72 -1.08
CA GLY A 113 -19.22 -16.36 -1.35
C GLY A 113 -20.29 -15.44 -1.94
N ASN A 114 -19.99 -14.15 -2.12
CA ASN A 114 -20.96 -13.16 -2.61
C ASN A 114 -20.70 -12.86 -4.09
N GLU A 115 -21.61 -13.31 -4.95
CA GLU A 115 -21.52 -13.17 -6.41
C GLU A 115 -21.27 -11.73 -6.88
N GLY A 116 -21.82 -10.74 -6.18
CA GLY A 116 -21.71 -9.33 -6.57
C GLY A 116 -20.55 -8.57 -5.93
N LEU A 117 -19.84 -9.14 -4.94
CA LEU A 117 -18.80 -8.45 -4.19
C LEU A 117 -17.42 -9.00 -4.57
N ARG A 118 -16.56 -8.12 -5.03
CA ARG A 118 -15.17 -8.42 -5.36
C ARG A 118 -14.25 -7.64 -4.45
N VAL A 119 -13.39 -8.32 -3.71
CA VAL A 119 -12.26 -7.70 -3.01
C VAL A 119 -11.11 -7.57 -3.99
N ASP A 120 -10.61 -6.35 -4.20
CA ASP A 120 -9.51 -6.10 -5.13
C ASP A 120 -8.16 -6.28 -4.47
N HIS A 121 -7.96 -5.64 -3.31
CA HIS A 121 -6.76 -5.77 -2.51
C HIS A 121 -6.98 -5.32 -1.07
N VAL A 122 -6.09 -5.78 -0.18
CA VAL A 122 -5.91 -5.26 1.17
C VAL A 122 -4.53 -4.60 1.23
N SER A 123 -4.46 -3.37 1.73
CA SER A 123 -3.21 -2.65 1.97
C SER A 123 -3.00 -2.44 3.47
N TRP A 124 -1.77 -2.62 3.92
CA TRP A 124 -1.37 -2.46 5.32
C TRP A 124 -0.81 -1.06 5.54
N GLN A 125 -1.25 -0.40 6.60
CA GLN A 125 -0.89 1.00 6.85
C GLN A 125 -0.59 1.23 8.33
N LEU A 126 0.35 2.14 8.59
CA LEU A 126 0.49 2.80 9.88
C LEU A 126 -0.52 3.95 9.99
N THR A 127 -0.90 4.32 11.20
CA THR A 127 -1.58 5.60 11.40
C THR A 127 -0.65 6.75 11.00
N LYS A 128 -1.25 7.89 10.66
CA LYS A 128 -0.48 9.10 10.29
C LYS A 128 0.50 9.51 11.40
N GLU A 129 0.11 9.37 12.66
CA GLU A 129 0.95 9.74 13.80
C GLU A 129 2.16 8.81 13.91
N SER A 130 1.94 7.49 13.89
CA SER A 130 3.02 6.50 13.93
C SER A 130 3.95 6.62 12.73
N LEU A 131 3.42 6.81 11.51
CA LEU A 131 4.24 7.01 10.31
C LEU A 131 5.17 8.22 10.45
N LEU A 132 4.64 9.37 10.87
CA LEU A 132 5.45 10.59 11.05
C LEU A 132 6.54 10.41 12.11
N LYS A 133 6.24 9.66 13.17
CA LYS A 133 7.21 9.34 14.22
C LYS A 133 8.31 8.42 13.69
N VAL A 134 7.94 7.30 13.07
CA VAL A 134 8.90 6.32 12.55
C VAL A 134 9.78 6.96 11.47
N GLU A 135 9.21 7.70 10.53
CA GLU A 135 9.99 8.41 9.52
C GLU A 135 11.00 9.40 10.13
N ARG A 136 10.60 10.13 11.18
CA ARG A 136 11.51 11.02 11.90
C ARG A 136 12.66 10.24 12.49
N ASP A 137 12.39 9.12 13.14
CA ASP A 137 13.40 8.30 13.81
C ASP A 137 14.38 7.71 12.78
N VAL A 138 13.88 7.17 11.67
CA VAL A 138 14.71 6.60 10.60
C VAL A 138 15.57 7.67 9.93
N ARG A 139 15.04 8.88 9.65
CA ARG A 139 15.84 9.99 9.12
C ARG A 139 16.96 10.42 10.09
N GLN A 140 16.66 10.51 11.38
CA GLN A 140 17.68 10.85 12.38
C GLN A 140 18.78 9.81 12.43
N GLU A 141 18.41 8.53 12.34
CA GLU A 141 19.39 7.44 12.38
C GLU A 141 20.23 7.35 11.10
N ALA A 142 19.64 7.62 9.93
CA ALA A 142 20.39 7.74 8.68
C ALA A 142 21.47 8.83 8.79
N VAL A 143 21.16 9.99 9.39
CA VAL A 143 22.15 11.05 9.64
C VAL A 143 23.23 10.63 10.63
N ARG A 144 22.85 9.93 11.72
CA ARG A 144 23.84 9.39 12.67
C ARG A 144 24.77 8.39 12.00
N GLN A 145 24.24 7.49 11.17
CA GLN A 145 25.05 6.54 10.42
C GLN A 145 26.01 7.25 9.46
N ALA A 146 25.58 8.28 8.75
CA ALA A 146 26.45 9.08 7.90
C ALA A 146 27.62 9.70 8.71
N LYS A 147 27.33 10.26 9.88
CA LYS A 147 28.36 10.82 10.76
C LYS A 147 29.36 9.76 11.24
N VAL A 148 28.88 8.61 11.70
CA VAL A 148 29.73 7.49 12.15
C VAL A 148 30.64 7.05 11.00
N ARG A 149 30.08 6.80 9.82
CA ARG A 149 30.84 6.39 8.63
C ARG A 149 31.89 7.42 8.22
N ALA A 150 31.58 8.71 8.28
CA ALA A 150 32.56 9.75 7.98
C ALA A 150 33.69 9.80 9.02
N GLN A 151 33.36 9.60 10.30
CA GLN A 151 34.35 9.54 11.37
C GLN A 151 35.23 8.30 11.23
N ASP A 152 34.68 7.13 10.89
CA ASP A 152 35.45 5.91 10.64
C ASP A 152 36.53 6.13 9.55
N TYR A 153 36.19 6.87 8.49
CA TYR A 153 37.15 7.23 7.43
C TYR A 153 38.21 8.24 7.88
N ALA A 154 37.84 9.20 8.74
CA ALA A 154 38.79 10.16 9.29
C ALA A 154 39.76 9.50 10.28
N ASP A 155 39.25 8.59 11.12
CA ASP A 155 40.02 7.85 12.11
C ASP A 155 41.00 6.88 11.45
N ALA A 156 40.60 6.20 10.37
CA ALA A 156 41.48 5.32 9.59
C ALA A 156 42.69 6.05 8.95
N LEU A 157 42.64 7.38 8.87
CA LEU A 157 43.67 8.24 8.30
C LEU A 157 44.30 9.17 9.36
N ASP A 158 44.00 8.96 10.65
CA ASP A 158 44.47 9.78 11.77
C ASP A 158 44.20 11.29 11.59
N LEU A 159 43.10 11.66 10.93
CA LEU A 159 42.81 13.05 10.56
C LEU A 159 42.15 13.86 11.69
N GLY A 160 41.54 13.20 12.68
CA GLY A 160 40.82 13.82 13.79
C GLY A 160 39.30 13.95 13.56
N PRO A 161 38.58 14.74 14.38
CA PRO A 161 37.12 14.78 14.37
C PRO A 161 36.56 15.44 13.10
N VAL A 162 35.51 14.84 12.56
CA VAL A 162 34.79 15.39 11.40
C VAL A 162 33.85 16.54 11.79
N ALA A 163 33.78 17.57 10.94
CA ALA A 163 32.78 18.63 11.03
C ALA A 163 31.77 18.52 9.89
N VAL A 164 30.48 18.72 10.17
CA VAL A 164 29.43 18.70 9.14
C VAL A 164 29.61 19.88 8.19
N ARG A 165 29.66 19.62 6.88
CA ARG A 165 29.66 20.66 5.83
C ARG A 165 28.32 20.76 5.12
N SER A 166 27.72 19.64 4.74
CA SER A 166 26.39 19.64 4.11
C SER A 166 25.66 18.33 4.35
N ILE A 167 24.33 18.38 4.38
CA ILE A 167 23.45 17.22 4.40
C ILE A 167 22.43 17.41 3.29
N ASN A 168 22.22 16.36 2.49
CA ASN A 168 21.21 16.31 1.45
C ASN A 168 20.30 15.12 1.71
N ASP A 169 19.00 15.36 1.66
CA ASP A 169 18.00 14.29 1.61
C ASP A 169 17.97 13.72 0.18
N VAL A 170 17.94 12.40 0.05
CA VAL A 170 18.03 11.73 -1.25
C VAL A 170 16.72 11.92 -2.00
N GLY A 171 16.80 12.48 -3.22
CA GLY A 171 15.63 12.83 -4.03
C GLY A 171 15.25 14.31 -4.00
N VAL A 172 15.91 15.14 -3.17
CA VAL A 172 15.77 16.62 -3.23
C VAL A 172 16.70 17.25 -4.29
N SER A 173 17.76 16.53 -4.69
CA SER A 173 18.76 16.98 -5.66
C SER A 173 18.71 16.25 -7.01
N ARG A 174 17.79 15.31 -7.20
CA ARG A 174 17.47 14.69 -8.50
C ARG A 174 16.03 15.06 -8.83
N GLU A 175 15.76 15.54 -10.05
CA GLU A 175 14.41 15.46 -10.59
C GLU A 175 13.97 14.01 -10.49
N VAL A 176 13.09 13.71 -9.54
CA VAL A 176 12.55 12.37 -9.35
C VAL A 176 11.57 12.14 -10.49
N THR A 177 12.05 11.54 -11.57
CA THR A 177 11.17 10.74 -12.41
C THR A 177 10.72 9.57 -11.56
N TYR A 178 9.44 9.57 -11.19
CA TYR A 178 8.78 8.39 -10.67
C TYR A 178 8.79 7.33 -11.78
N ALA A 179 9.86 6.54 -11.85
CA ALA A 179 9.81 5.25 -12.50
C ALA A 179 9.07 4.31 -11.55
N ALA A 180 7.76 4.19 -11.75
CA ALA A 180 7.00 3.09 -11.17
C ALA A 180 7.60 1.79 -11.72
N ALA A 181 8.46 1.14 -10.92
CA ALA A 181 8.85 -0.24 -11.15
C ALA A 181 7.64 -1.12 -10.80
N MET A 182 6.73 -1.28 -11.76
CA MET A 182 5.79 -2.40 -11.75
C MET A 182 6.51 -3.59 -12.38
N ASP A 183 7.17 -4.38 -11.55
CA ASP A 183 7.58 -5.72 -11.94
C ASP A 183 6.36 -6.64 -11.77
N MET A 184 5.61 -6.81 -12.86
CA MET A 184 4.51 -7.78 -12.95
C MET A 184 5.09 -9.09 -13.46
N GLU A 185 5.59 -9.92 -12.55
CA GLU A 185 5.94 -11.30 -12.88
C GLU A 185 4.65 -12.13 -12.97
N MET A 186 4.24 -12.46 -14.19
CA MET A 186 3.08 -13.30 -14.49
C MET A 186 3.43 -14.78 -14.26
N ALA A 187 2.98 -15.36 -13.15
CA ALA A 187 3.01 -16.80 -12.94
C ALA A 187 1.84 -17.50 -13.67
N PRO A 188 2.05 -18.66 -14.32
CA PRO A 188 0.99 -19.36 -15.05
C PRO A 188 -0.02 -20.05 -14.11
N ALA A 189 -1.29 -20.02 -14.52
CA ALA A 189 -2.42 -20.60 -13.79
C ALA A 189 -2.39 -22.14 -13.76
N GLY A 190 -2.47 -22.72 -12.56
CA GLY A 190 -2.62 -24.15 -12.31
C GLY A 190 -3.72 -24.44 -11.29
N ALA A 191 -4.64 -25.32 -11.69
CA ALA A 191 -5.90 -25.75 -11.05
C ALA A 191 -5.95 -25.81 -9.51
N ARG A 192 -7.07 -25.33 -8.93
CA ARG A 192 -7.53 -25.77 -7.60
C ARG A 192 -8.98 -26.25 -7.64
N LYS A 193 -9.17 -27.45 -7.09
CA LYS A 193 -10.44 -28.13 -6.86
C LYS A 193 -11.20 -27.46 -5.72
N SER A 194 -12.52 -27.47 -5.84
CA SER A 194 -13.49 -26.98 -4.85
C SER A 194 -13.30 -27.66 -3.49
N ALA A 195 -13.18 -26.87 -2.44
CA ALA A 195 -13.42 -27.27 -1.06
C ALA A 195 -14.40 -26.27 -0.44
N SER A 196 -15.58 -26.78 -0.09
CA SER A 196 -16.64 -26.04 0.59
C SER A 196 -16.32 -25.92 2.08
N GLY A 197 -16.25 -24.68 2.55
CA GLY A 197 -16.02 -24.30 3.94
C GLY A 197 -15.10 -23.09 3.96
N ALA A 198 -15.62 -21.91 4.31
CA ALA A 198 -14.81 -20.71 4.44
C ALA A 198 -13.67 -21.01 5.44
N PRO A 199 -12.40 -21.04 5.01
CA PRO A 199 -11.30 -21.06 5.96
C PRO A 199 -11.44 -19.81 6.81
N ASP A 200 -11.17 -19.92 8.11
CA ASP A 200 -10.88 -18.76 8.94
C ASP A 200 -9.60 -18.17 8.33
N LEU A 201 -9.75 -17.24 7.38
CA LEU A 201 -8.64 -16.45 6.87
C LEU A 201 -8.13 -15.74 8.12
N ALA A 202 -6.94 -16.07 8.59
CA ALA A 202 -6.24 -15.21 9.52
C ALA A 202 -5.33 -14.34 8.67
N PHE A 203 -5.49 -13.01 8.76
CA PHE A 203 -4.49 -12.13 8.20
C PHE A 203 -3.30 -12.11 9.16
N ASP A 204 -2.15 -12.59 8.67
CA ASP A 204 -0.84 -12.34 9.26
C ASP A 204 -0.14 -11.34 8.35
N PRO A 205 -0.35 -10.03 8.59
CA PRO A 205 0.15 -9.01 7.69
C PRO A 205 1.67 -8.87 7.83
N ASP A 206 2.37 -8.74 6.70
CA ASP A 206 3.80 -8.43 6.72
C ASP A 206 4.05 -7.08 7.41
N ASP A 207 5.20 -6.97 8.06
CA ASP A 207 5.66 -5.70 8.62
C ASP A 207 5.85 -4.64 7.52
N ILE A 208 5.63 -3.38 7.89
CA ILE A 208 5.85 -2.24 7.02
C ILE A 208 7.30 -1.76 7.20
N SER A 209 8.07 -1.87 6.12
CA SER A 209 9.43 -1.33 6.07
C SER A 209 9.41 0.19 5.86
N VAL A 210 10.01 0.93 6.79
CA VAL A 210 10.23 2.38 6.67
C VAL A 210 11.71 2.65 6.53
N TYR A 211 12.09 3.32 5.44
CA TYR A 211 13.48 3.55 5.05
C TYR A 211 13.79 5.04 4.90
N ALA A 212 15.00 5.45 5.27
CA ALA A 212 15.53 6.76 4.92
C ALA A 212 17.01 6.67 4.54
N GLU A 213 17.42 7.58 3.65
CA GLU A 213 18.78 7.72 3.17
C GLU A 213 19.15 9.20 3.09
N VAL A 214 20.39 9.53 3.46
CA VAL A 214 20.95 10.87 3.37
C VAL A 214 22.33 10.83 2.74
N GLU A 215 22.69 11.88 2.01
CA GLU A 215 24.05 12.12 1.55
C GLU A 215 24.64 13.28 2.34
N ALA A 216 25.74 13.04 3.04
CA ALA A 216 26.39 14.05 3.87
C ALA A 216 27.85 14.24 3.45
N ALA A 217 28.30 15.48 3.56
CA ALA A 217 29.68 15.84 3.39
C ALA A 217 30.22 16.41 4.70
N PHE A 218 31.42 15.96 5.05
CA PHE A 218 32.12 16.36 6.25
C PHE A 218 33.51 16.86 5.90
N THR A 219 34.07 17.74 6.72
CA THR A 219 35.43 18.22 6.57
C THR A 219 36.28 17.86 7.78
N VAL A 220 37.58 17.67 7.53
CA VAL A 220 38.59 17.45 8.56
C VAL A 220 39.76 18.40 8.31
N GLY A 221 40.32 18.97 9.39
CA GLY A 221 41.51 19.83 9.30
C GLY A 221 41.25 21.32 9.09
N ALA A 222 40.02 21.81 9.27
CA ALA A 222 39.73 23.24 9.36
C ALA A 222 39.93 23.74 10.80
N LYS A 223 41.05 24.43 11.06
CA LYS A 223 41.21 25.37 12.16
C LYS A 223 41.67 26.69 11.59
#